data_AF-A0A6B3KRE8-F1
#
_entry.id   AF-A0A6B3KRE8-F1
#
_cell.length_a   1.000
_cell.length_b   1.000
_cell.length_c   1.000
_cell.angle_alpha   90.00
_cell.angle_beta   90.00
_cell.angle_gamma   90.00
#
_symmetry.space_group_name_H-M   'P 1'
#
loop_
_entity.id
_entity.type
_entity.pdbx_description
1 polymer ?
#
loop_
_entity_poly.entity_id
_entity_poly.type
_entity_poly.pdbx_seq_one_letter_code
_entity_poly.pdbx_strand_id
1 'polypeptide(L)' 'VRLRDDGLATDGQVEPAYAPWRYPDDWIVENFAPEGPKLTWHDGWLYLVTAVGGTAGPVTGHMVIAARARSVHGPWEH' A
#
# COMPACT_ATOMS: atom_id res chain seq x y z
N VAL A 1 5.33 1.34 11.62
CA VAL A 1 5.56 1.27 13.08
C VAL A 1 5.21 -0.12 13.57
N ARG A 2 5.94 -0.65 14.56
CA ARG A 2 5.58 -1.91 15.20
C ARG A 2 4.41 -1.69 16.17
N LEU A 3 3.65 -2.73 16.45
CA LEU A 3 2.72 -2.74 17.58
C LEU A 3 3.40 -3.40 18.77
N ARG A 4 3.01 -3.01 19.98
CA ARG A 4 3.34 -3.77 21.19
C ARG A 4 2.72 -5.16 21.10
N ASP A 5 3.23 -6.10 21.88
CA ASP A 5 2.77 -7.50 21.87
C ASP A 5 1.26 -7.64 22.20
N ASP A 6 0.67 -6.69 22.93
CA ASP A 6 -0.77 -6.64 23.23
C ASP A 6 -1.63 -6.07 22.09
N GLY A 7 -1.01 -5.49 21.07
CA GLY A 7 -1.68 -4.85 19.93
C GLY A 7 -2.41 -3.55 20.24
N LEU A 8 -2.29 -3.00 21.47
CA LEU A 8 -3.08 -1.84 21.93
C LEU A 8 -2.38 -0.49 21.73
N ALA A 9 -1.08 -0.50 21.45
CA ALA A 9 -0.33 0.71 21.20
C ALA A 9 0.82 0.47 20.20
N THR A 10 1.30 1.56 19.62
CA THR A 10 2.52 1.56 18.83
C THR A 10 3.74 1.32 19.73
N ASP A 11 4.70 0.58 19.19
CA ASP A 11 6.03 0.42 19.76
C ASP A 11 7.03 1.17 18.87
N GLY A 12 7.33 2.41 19.26
CA GLY A 12 8.18 3.33 18.49
C GLY A 12 7.40 4.34 17.63
N GLN A 13 8.15 5.02 16.77
CA GLN A 13 7.65 6.09 15.89
C GLN A 13 7.14 5.54 14.55
N VAL A 14 6.27 6.30 13.89
CA VAL A 14 5.88 6.02 12.51
C VAL A 14 7.03 6.33 11.58
N GLU A 15 7.34 5.38 10.70
CA GLU A 15 8.41 5.47 9.71
C GLU A 15 7.82 5.32 8.30
N PRO A 16 8.38 6.01 7.29
CA PRO A 16 8.07 5.74 5.90
C PRO A 16 8.39 4.29 5.54
N ALA A 17 7.40 3.54 5.06
CA ALA A 17 7.54 2.11 4.77
C ALA A 17 7.43 1.77 3.27
N TYR A 18 6.66 2.55 2.51
CA TYR A 18 6.33 2.27 1.11
C TYR A 18 5.93 3.56 0.39
N ALA A 19 6.38 3.71 -0.85
CA ALA A 19 5.92 4.73 -1.79
C ALA A 19 5.17 4.01 -2.92
N PRO A 20 3.86 4.27 -3.10
CA PRO A 20 3.08 3.59 -4.14
C PRO A 20 3.50 3.97 -5.55
N TRP A 21 3.35 3.02 -6.47
CA TRP A 21 3.41 3.31 -7.91
C TRP A 21 2.45 4.45 -8.26
N ARG A 22 2.90 5.35 -9.14
CA ARG A 22 2.10 6.46 -9.65
C ARG A 22 1.69 6.17 -11.08
N TYR A 23 0.39 6.21 -11.33
CA TYR A 23 -0.17 6.16 -12.68
C TYR A 23 0.14 7.45 -13.46
N PRO A 24 0.03 7.42 -14.80
CA PRO A 24 0.15 8.61 -15.64
C PRO A 24 -0.84 9.72 -15.27
N ASP A 25 -0.39 10.98 -15.30
CA ASP A 25 -1.17 12.14 -14.87
C ASP A 25 -2.41 12.44 -15.74
N ASP A 26 -2.48 11.87 -16.95
CA ASP A 26 -3.60 12.03 -17.88
C ASP A 26 -4.77 11.06 -17.64
N TRP A 27 -4.63 10.14 -16.69
CA TRP A 27 -5.71 9.22 -16.30
C TRP A 27 -6.81 9.94 -15.52
N ILE A 28 -8.07 9.66 -15.87
CA ILE A 28 -9.22 10.26 -15.18
C ILE A 28 -9.53 9.44 -13.91
N VAL A 29 -9.21 10.02 -12.77
CA VAL A 29 -9.36 9.45 -11.42
C VAL A 29 -9.96 10.51 -10.48
N GLU A 30 -10.37 10.12 -9.27
CA GLU A 30 -10.77 11.10 -8.24
C GLU A 30 -9.55 11.89 -7.76
N ASN A 31 -8.53 11.16 -7.29
CA ASN A 31 -7.26 11.70 -6.78
C ASN A 31 -6.22 10.59 -6.61
N PHE A 32 -5.00 10.96 -6.21
CA PHE A 32 -4.00 10.02 -5.72
C PHE A 32 -4.28 9.64 -4.27
N ALA A 33 -5.20 8.70 -4.06
CA ALA A 33 -5.55 8.13 -2.75
C ALA A 33 -5.15 6.65 -2.63
N PRO A 34 -3.88 6.34 -2.27
CA PRO A 34 -3.48 4.99 -1.87
C PRO A 34 -4.18 4.58 -0.57
N GLU A 35 -4.95 3.50 -0.61
CA GLU A 35 -5.77 3.07 0.53
C GLU A 35 -5.89 1.55 0.66
N GLY A 36 -6.51 1.11 1.76
CA GLY A 36 -6.79 -0.30 2.03
C GLY A 36 -5.59 -1.25 1.97
N PRO A 37 -4.44 -0.95 2.60
CA PRO A 37 -3.27 -1.81 2.54
C PRO A 37 -3.55 -3.18 3.15
N LYS A 38 -3.26 -4.23 2.38
CA LYS A 38 -3.32 -5.63 2.80
C LYS A 38 -1.97 -6.28 2.58
N LEU A 39 -1.42 -6.84 3.66
CA LEU A 39 -0.15 -7.54 3.66
C LEU A 39 -0.38 -9.04 3.69
N THR A 40 0.29 -9.80 2.82
CA THR A 40 0.19 -11.26 2.78
C THR A 40 1.52 -11.89 2.39
N TRP A 41 1.96 -12.88 3.18
CA TRP A 41 3.15 -13.68 2.87
C TRP A 41 2.78 -14.85 1.95
N HIS A 42 3.55 -15.03 0.87
CA HIS A 42 3.43 -16.16 -0.04
C HIS A 42 4.80 -16.48 -0.66
N ASP A 43 5.27 -17.72 -0.53
CA ASP A 43 6.53 -18.24 -1.08
C ASP A 43 7.76 -17.34 -0.80
N GLY A 44 7.84 -16.89 0.45
CA GLY A 44 8.90 -16.03 0.96
C GLY A 44 8.82 -14.57 0.49
N TRP A 45 7.77 -14.17 -0.22
CA TRP A 45 7.49 -12.78 -0.59
C TRP A 45 6.38 -12.23 0.28
N LEU A 46 6.53 -10.97 0.69
CA LEU A 46 5.48 -10.17 1.30
C LEU A 46 4.84 -9.33 0.20
N TYR A 47 3.57 -9.58 -0.09
CA TYR A 47 2.78 -8.78 -1.01
C TYR A 47 2.05 -7.68 -0.25
N LEU A 48 2.12 -6.46 -0.78
CA LEU A 48 1.31 -5.33 -0.37
C LEU A 48 0.33 -5.02 -1.49
N VAL A 49 -0.95 -5.30 -1.24
CA VAL A 49 -2.06 -4.94 -2.14
C VAL A 49 -2.73 -3.69 -1.58
N THR A 50 -2.86 -2.66 -2.40
CA THR A 50 -3.54 -1.40 -2.06
C THR A 50 -4.48 -1.00 -3.18
N ALA A 51 -5.51 -0.23 -2.84
CA ALA A 51 -6.30 0.48 -3.83
C ALA A 51 -5.68 1.86 -4.10
N VAL A 52 -5.92 2.42 -5.29
CA VAL A 52 -5.54 3.80 -5.65
C VAL A 52 -6.55 4.39 -6.64
N GLY A 53 -6.62 5.72 -6.75
CA GLY A 53 -7.49 6.43 -7.71
C GLY A 53 -8.80 6.98 -7.12
N GLY A 54 -9.10 6.63 -5.85
CA GLY A 54 -10.25 7.12 -5.08
C GLY A 54 -11.57 6.41 -5.41
N THR A 55 -12.39 6.21 -4.38
CA THR A 55 -13.60 5.38 -4.46
C THR A 55 -14.81 6.10 -5.06
N ALA A 56 -14.79 7.43 -5.12
CA ALA A 56 -15.87 8.26 -5.65
C ALA A 56 -15.63 8.73 -7.09
N GLY A 57 -14.51 8.32 -7.71
CA GLY A 57 -14.16 8.65 -9.08
C GLY A 57 -15.02 7.92 -10.13
N PRO A 58 -14.67 8.06 -11.42
CA PRO A 58 -15.29 7.27 -12.49
C PRO A 58 -15.21 5.77 -12.17
N VAL A 59 -16.15 4.98 -12.70
CA VAL A 59 -16.17 3.52 -12.49
C VAL A 59 -14.92 2.78 -12.99
N THR A 60 -14.09 3.45 -13.80
CA THR A 60 -12.81 2.96 -14.32
C THR A 60 -11.59 3.51 -13.55
N GLY A 61 -11.80 4.44 -12.61
CA GLY A 61 -10.73 5.17 -11.93
C GLY A 61 -10.21 4.49 -10.66
N HIS A 62 -11.02 3.66 -10.00
CA HIS A 62 -10.60 2.95 -8.79
C HIS A 62 -9.87 1.65 -9.16
N MET A 63 -8.59 1.55 -8.79
CA MET A 63 -7.68 0.51 -9.25
C MET A 63 -7.04 -0.25 -8.09
N VAL A 64 -6.56 -1.46 -8.38
CA VAL A 64 -5.76 -2.27 -7.47
C VAL A 64 -4.32 -2.26 -7.96
N ILE A 65 -3.38 -1.99 -7.05
CA ILE A 65 -1.94 -2.13 -7.30
C ILE A 65 -1.36 -3.16 -6.32
N ALA A 66 -0.30 -3.83 -6.75
CA ALA A 66 0.45 -4.76 -5.93
C ALA A 66 1.94 -4.42 -6.00
N ALA A 67 2.59 -4.45 -4.84
CA ALA A 67 4.04 -4.43 -4.72
C ALA A 67 4.48 -5.65 -3.90
N ARG A 68 5.74 -6.07 -4.02
CA ARG A 68 6.29 -7.16 -3.19
C ARG A 68 7.68 -6.84 -2.66
N ALA A 69 8.02 -7.43 -1.53
CA ALA A 69 9.34 -7.34 -0.91
C ALA A 69 9.68 -8.63 -0.17
N ARG A 70 10.96 -8.86 0.14
CA ARG A 70 11.39 -9.94 1.05
C ARG A 70 11.38 -9.52 2.53
N SER A 71 11.04 -8.26 2.82
CA SER A 71 10.94 -7.67 4.16
C SER A 71 9.82 -6.63 4.18
N VAL A 72 9.19 -6.42 5.34
CA VAL A 72 8.20 -5.33 5.54
C VAL A 72 8.81 -3.93 5.37
N HIS A 73 10.14 -3.83 5.43
CA HIS A 73 10.90 -2.60 5.21
C HIS A 73 11.33 -2.39 3.75
N GLY A 74 10.89 -3.26 2.82
CA GLY A 74 11.32 -3.23 1.43
C GLY A 74 12.70 -3.87 1.20
N PRO A 75 13.38 -3.56 0.08
CA PRO A 75 12.88 -2.73 -1.02
C PRO A 75 11.62 -3.33 -1.65
N TRP A 76 10.70 -2.46 -2.05
CA TRP A 76 9.45 -2.85 -2.72
C TRP A 76 9.64 -2.86 -4.24
N GLU A 77 9.21 -3.92 -4.89
CA GLU A 77 9.17 -4.08 -6.34
C GLU A 77 7.74 -3.81 -6.85
N HIS A 78 7.60 -2.94 -7.86
CA HIS A 78 6.36 -2.64 -8.58
C HIS A 78 6.66 -2.25 -10.03
#